data_AF-A0A7J4HND4-F1
#
_entry.id   AF-A0A7J4HND4-F1
#
_cell.length_a   1.000
_cell.length_b   1.000
_cell.length_c   1.000
_cell.angle_alpha   90.00
_cell.angle_beta   90.00
_cell.angle_gamma   90.00
#
_symmetry.space_group_name_H-M   'P 1'
#
loop_
_entity.id
_entity.type
_entity.pdbx_description
1 polymer ?
#
loop_
_entity_poly.entity_id
_entity_poly.type
_entity_poly.pdbx_seq_one_letter_code
_entity_poly.pdbx_strand_id
1 'polypeptide(L)'
;MGLIKNKKGIFFTALAIVLLSLFVLSYTFYSGVQQRKTIQQRIETMQNFMDSLEEDIPRKLYVSGFRIIFLFEKEIVETGNYITDLDTKFSELIISGTLNDEFMEIMNQATISDIEQFIQEDADKKNIDITMSNSVVSISQDDPWNVKISLTTDFHMSDKAGLASWDKPDWVIDAYVPIEGFEDPLYLLGYPGGPTPNIIKEIVKSNIDSPPFDLAELNTFALDSTYIFNPDAPSFLNRLQGSSTADLKAGIESAVHIPSYGPAPSYGSVIDYLFFDNNDGDFPPGVIPGTPSWFILDNSHRNYYGY
;
A
#
# COMPACT_ATOMS: atom_id res chain seq x y z
N MET A 1 86.28 2.67 -47.52
CA MET A 1 85.88 1.41 -46.85
C MET A 1 85.67 1.68 -45.36
N GLY A 2 84.54 2.31 -45.00
CA GLY A 2 84.31 2.78 -43.63
C GLY A 2 82.86 3.22 -43.43
N LEU A 3 81.93 2.26 -43.47
CA LEU A 3 80.51 2.51 -43.19
C LEU A 3 79.82 1.36 -42.42
N ILE A 4 80.57 0.34 -42.00
CA ILE A 4 79.99 -0.91 -41.43
C ILE A 4 80.05 -0.95 -39.88
N LYS A 5 80.55 0.09 -39.19
CA LYS A 5 80.62 0.10 -37.71
C LYS A 5 79.35 0.55 -36.97
N ASN A 6 78.30 1.03 -37.67
CA ASN A 6 77.05 1.55 -37.04
C ASN A 6 75.83 0.61 -37.07
N LYS A 7 75.94 -0.63 -37.60
CA LYS A 7 74.79 -1.55 -37.71
C LYS A 7 74.21 -2.01 -36.37
N LYS A 8 75.06 -2.10 -35.33
CA LYS A 8 74.62 -2.48 -33.98
C LYS A 8 73.76 -1.41 -33.33
N GLY A 9 74.09 -0.13 -33.52
CA GLY A 9 73.31 1.00 -33.00
C GLY A 9 71.89 1.03 -33.57
N ILE A 10 71.75 0.84 -34.89
CA ILE A 10 70.45 0.79 -35.58
C ILE A 10 69.58 -0.36 -35.04
N PHE A 11 70.17 -1.52 -34.79
CA PHE A 11 69.45 -2.67 -34.22
C PHE A 11 68.96 -2.39 -32.79
N PHE A 12 69.80 -1.83 -31.93
CA PHE A 12 69.40 -1.47 -30.56
C PHE A 12 68.35 -0.37 -30.52
N THR A 13 68.42 0.64 -31.41
CA THR A 13 67.36 1.66 -31.52
C THR A 13 66.06 1.08 -32.04
N ALA A 14 66.09 0.18 -33.02
CA ALA A 14 64.89 -0.49 -33.52
C ALA A 14 64.25 -1.37 -32.43
N LEU A 15 65.06 -2.12 -31.68
CA LEU A 15 64.61 -2.92 -30.54
C LEU A 15 63.99 -2.05 -29.45
N ALA A 16 64.62 -0.91 -29.13
CA ALA A 16 64.09 0.04 -28.15
C ALA A 16 62.74 0.64 -28.59
N ILE A 17 62.60 1.00 -29.87
CA ILE A 17 61.34 1.51 -30.43
C ILE A 17 60.24 0.43 -30.36
N VAL A 18 60.55 -0.81 -30.72
CA VAL A 18 59.60 -1.93 -30.63
C VAL A 18 59.16 -2.15 -29.17
N LEU A 19 60.10 -2.19 -28.23
CA LEU A 19 59.78 -2.36 -26.81
C LEU A 19 58.93 -1.20 -26.28
N LEU A 20 59.29 0.05 -26.57
CA LEU A 20 58.50 1.22 -26.19
C LEU A 20 57.10 1.18 -26.81
N SER A 21 56.97 0.78 -28.08
CA SER A 21 55.67 0.64 -28.73
C SER A 21 54.79 -0.42 -28.07
N LEU A 22 55.38 -1.55 -27.66
CA LEU A 22 54.67 -2.60 -26.91
C LEU A 22 54.25 -2.13 -25.52
N PHE A 23 55.10 -1.36 -24.82
CA PHE A 23 54.75 -0.76 -23.54
C PHE A 23 53.59 0.23 -23.67
N VAL A 24 53.62 1.11 -24.68
CA VAL A 24 52.52 2.05 -24.94
C VAL A 24 51.23 1.31 -25.26
N LEU A 25 51.26 0.29 -26.12
CA LEU A 25 50.09 -0.53 -26.46
C LEU A 25 49.53 -1.30 -25.25
N SER A 26 50.42 -1.86 -24.42
CA SER A 26 50.00 -2.57 -23.21
C SER A 26 49.34 -1.62 -22.21
N TYR A 27 49.92 -0.43 -22.02
CA TYR A 27 49.37 0.60 -21.13
C TYR A 27 48.01 1.11 -21.62
N THR A 28 47.85 1.39 -22.92
CA THR A 28 46.56 1.87 -23.47
C THR A 28 45.48 0.80 -23.35
N PHE A 29 45.80 -0.46 -23.62
CA PHE A 29 44.85 -1.56 -23.44
C PHE A 29 44.45 -1.74 -21.98
N TYR A 30 45.43 -1.75 -21.06
CA TYR A 30 45.18 -1.86 -19.64
C TYR A 30 44.32 -0.71 -19.10
N SER A 31 44.65 0.54 -19.47
CA SER A 31 43.88 1.72 -19.09
C SER A 31 42.44 1.65 -19.61
N GLY A 32 42.23 1.21 -20.85
CA GLY A 32 40.89 1.06 -21.43
C GLY A 32 40.07 -0.01 -20.71
N VAL A 33 40.68 -1.13 -20.32
CA VAL A 33 39.99 -2.19 -19.55
C VAL A 33 39.62 -1.71 -18.14
N GLN A 34 40.52 -0.99 -17.46
CA GLN A 34 40.24 -0.46 -16.11
C GLN A 34 39.13 0.60 -16.14
N GLN A 35 39.11 1.46 -17.15
CA GLN A 35 38.04 2.46 -17.30
C GLN A 35 36.69 1.77 -17.53
N ARG A 36 36.62 0.77 -18.41
CA ARG A 36 35.39 -0.01 -18.63
C ARG A 36 34.90 -0.70 -17.36
N LYS A 37 35.82 -1.31 -16.60
CA LYS A 37 35.48 -1.96 -15.33
C LYS A 37 34.90 -0.96 -14.32
N THR A 38 35.48 0.24 -14.22
CA THR A 38 35.00 1.30 -13.32
C THR A 38 33.61 1.79 -13.72
N ILE A 39 33.37 2.00 -15.03
CA ILE A 39 32.06 2.39 -15.54
C ILE A 39 31.03 1.28 -15.26
N GLN A 40 31.37 0.03 -15.52
CA GLN A 40 30.49 -1.11 -15.25
C GLN A 40 30.11 -1.20 -13.78
N GLN A 41 31.07 -1.05 -12.86
CA GLN A 41 30.80 -1.07 -11.41
C GLN A 41 29.84 0.04 -10.98
N ARG A 42 29.93 1.23 -11.59
CA ARG A 42 29.00 2.34 -11.31
C ARG A 42 27.59 2.06 -11.81
N ILE A 43 27.48 1.57 -13.06
CA ILE A 43 26.19 1.15 -13.64
C ILE A 43 25.54 0.07 -12.76
N GLU A 44 26.32 -0.93 -12.34
CA GLU A 44 25.86 -1.99 -11.44
C GLU A 44 25.42 -1.45 -10.07
N THR A 45 26.15 -0.48 -9.51
CA THR A 45 25.78 0.18 -8.25
C THR A 45 24.46 0.94 -8.38
N MET A 46 24.26 1.67 -9.49
CA MET A 46 23.01 2.38 -9.76
C MET A 46 21.84 1.44 -9.99
N GLN A 47 22.05 0.34 -10.73
CA GLN A 47 21.03 -0.68 -10.93
C GLN A 47 20.60 -1.30 -9.61
N ASN A 48 21.56 -1.75 -8.79
CA ASN A 48 21.27 -2.32 -7.48
C ASN A 48 20.55 -1.31 -6.55
N PHE A 49 20.87 -0.02 -6.67
CA PHE A 49 20.18 1.04 -5.94
C PHE A 49 18.73 1.20 -6.42
N MET A 50 18.48 1.23 -7.72
CA MET A 50 17.12 1.24 -8.29
C MET A 50 16.32 0.02 -7.81
N ASP A 51 16.89 -1.18 -7.89
CA ASP A 51 16.24 -2.41 -7.43
C ASP A 51 15.88 -2.31 -5.93
N SER A 52 16.78 -1.74 -5.12
CA SER A 52 16.50 -1.49 -3.70
C SER A 52 15.36 -0.50 -3.48
N LEU A 53 15.27 0.56 -4.30
CA LEU A 53 14.17 1.53 -4.23
C LEU A 53 12.82 0.91 -4.60
N GLU A 54 12.79 0.06 -5.63
CA GLU A 54 11.57 -0.66 -6.03
C GLU A 54 11.04 -1.56 -4.91
N GLU A 55 11.91 -2.08 -4.05
CA GLU A 55 11.50 -2.89 -2.89
C GLU A 55 11.22 -2.06 -1.62
N ASP A 56 11.97 -0.97 -1.40
CA ASP A 56 11.91 -0.18 -0.15
C ASP A 56 10.76 0.84 -0.14
N ILE A 57 10.47 1.49 -1.28
CA ILE A 57 9.43 2.53 -1.34
C ILE A 57 8.04 1.95 -1.00
N PRO A 58 7.60 0.82 -1.58
CA PRO A 58 6.32 0.21 -1.20
C PRO A 58 6.23 -0.10 0.30
N ARG A 59 7.33 -0.55 0.92
CA ARG A 59 7.38 -0.82 2.37
C ARG A 59 7.21 0.44 3.20
N LYS A 60 7.78 1.57 2.77
CA LYS A 60 7.61 2.86 3.45
C LYS A 60 6.20 3.40 3.27
N LEU A 61 5.65 3.33 2.05
CA LEU A 61 4.26 3.70 1.78
C LEU A 61 3.26 2.87 2.60
N TYR A 62 3.54 1.57 2.79
CA TYR A 62 2.76 0.72 3.69
C TYR A 62 2.75 1.27 5.12
N VAL A 63 3.90 1.65 5.67
CA VAL A 63 4.00 2.21 7.03
C VAL A 63 3.23 3.53 7.14
N SER A 64 3.38 4.42 6.16
CA SER A 64 2.61 5.66 6.06
C SER A 64 1.11 5.39 6.08
N GLY A 65 0.66 4.47 5.21
CA GLY A 65 -0.72 4.07 5.09
C GLY A 65 -1.35 3.51 6.35
N PHE A 66 -0.66 2.55 6.96
CA PHE A 66 -1.09 1.94 8.21
C PHE A 66 -1.28 2.99 9.30
N ARG A 67 -0.34 3.92 9.44
CA ARG A 67 -0.42 5.02 10.42
C ARG A 67 -1.57 5.98 10.13
N ILE A 68 -1.84 6.27 8.86
CA ILE A 68 -2.95 7.14 8.46
C ILE A 68 -4.30 6.51 8.77
N ILE A 69 -4.48 5.22 8.45
CA ILE A 69 -5.73 4.50 8.79
C ILE A 69 -5.93 4.49 10.31
N PHE A 70 -4.88 4.20 11.09
CA PHE A 70 -4.94 4.27 12.54
C PHE A 70 -5.30 5.68 13.07
N LEU A 71 -4.83 6.74 12.41
CA LEU A 71 -5.22 8.11 12.74
C LEU A 71 -6.68 8.41 12.43
N PHE A 72 -7.22 7.87 11.34
CA PHE A 72 -8.63 7.98 11.02
C PHE A 72 -9.50 7.30 12.08
N GLU A 73 -9.15 6.10 12.53
CA GLU A 73 -9.86 5.45 13.63
C GLU A 73 -9.81 6.28 14.91
N LYS A 74 -8.63 6.78 15.26
CA LYS A 74 -8.46 7.66 16.41
C LYS A 74 -9.35 8.90 16.30
N GLU A 75 -9.42 9.55 15.14
CA GLU A 75 -10.29 10.71 14.92
C GLU A 75 -11.77 10.33 15.09
N ILE A 76 -12.20 9.17 14.57
CA ILE A 76 -13.57 8.67 14.73
C ILE A 76 -13.90 8.46 16.21
N VAL A 77 -12.99 7.82 16.97
CA VAL A 77 -13.15 7.58 18.41
C VAL A 77 -13.18 8.88 19.21
N GLU A 78 -12.31 9.85 18.90
CA GLU A 78 -12.21 11.10 19.65
C GLU A 78 -13.35 12.08 19.34
N THR A 79 -13.80 12.13 18.09
CA THR A 79 -14.81 13.10 17.63
C THR A 79 -16.23 12.52 17.64
N GLY A 80 -16.37 11.20 17.57
CA GLY A 80 -17.64 10.52 17.36
C GLY A 80 -18.25 10.74 15.97
N ASN A 81 -17.45 11.17 14.99
CA ASN A 81 -17.90 11.45 13.62
C ASN A 81 -17.10 10.63 12.60
N TYR A 82 -17.74 10.35 11.47
CA TYR A 82 -17.08 9.75 10.31
C TYR A 82 -16.06 10.71 9.67
N ILE A 83 -15.11 10.14 8.92
CA ILE A 83 -14.12 10.91 8.18
C ILE A 83 -14.78 11.55 6.96
N THR A 84 -14.85 12.88 6.95
CA THR A 84 -15.23 13.65 5.77
C THR A 84 -14.01 13.98 4.92
N ASP A 85 -14.19 14.11 3.61
CA ASP A 85 -13.13 14.48 2.64
C ASP A 85 -11.88 13.58 2.75
N LEU A 86 -12.12 12.26 2.80
CA LEU A 86 -11.09 11.23 3.04
C LEU A 86 -9.85 11.42 2.17
N ASP A 87 -10.01 11.66 0.87
CA ASP A 87 -8.89 11.88 -0.06
C ASP A 87 -8.04 13.11 0.31
N THR A 88 -8.69 14.19 0.73
CA THR A 88 -8.01 15.44 1.11
C THR A 88 -7.22 15.25 2.38
N LYS A 89 -7.84 14.65 3.41
CA LYS A 89 -7.18 14.36 4.68
C LYS A 89 -6.05 13.34 4.53
N PHE A 90 -6.23 12.32 3.70
CA PHE A 90 -5.19 11.36 3.37
C PHE A 90 -3.98 12.05 2.72
N SER A 91 -4.23 12.91 1.74
CA SER A 91 -3.21 13.68 1.05
C SER A 91 -2.46 14.64 2.00
N GLU A 92 -3.18 15.33 2.88
CA GLU A 92 -2.58 16.17 3.93
C GLU A 92 -1.64 15.33 4.81
N LEU A 93 -2.16 14.27 5.40
CA LEU A 93 -1.38 13.43 6.33
C LEU A 93 -0.13 12.83 5.70
N ILE A 94 -0.22 12.31 4.48
CA ILE A 94 0.93 11.65 3.86
C ILE A 94 1.97 12.66 3.34
N ILE A 95 1.57 13.88 2.98
CA ILE A 95 2.48 14.92 2.47
C ILE A 95 3.09 15.73 3.61
N SER A 96 2.27 16.28 4.51
CA SER A 96 2.72 17.19 5.58
C SER A 96 2.81 16.54 6.95
N GLY A 97 2.24 15.34 7.14
CA GLY A 97 2.18 14.71 8.46
C GLY A 97 1.22 15.43 9.42
N THR A 98 0.31 16.24 8.88
CA THR A 98 -0.67 17.01 9.65
C THR A 98 -2.08 16.50 9.42
N LEU A 99 -2.95 16.68 10.41
CA LEU A 99 -4.38 16.46 10.31
C LEU A 99 -5.09 17.73 10.77
N ASN A 100 -5.81 18.40 9.86
CA ASN A 100 -6.44 19.69 10.14
C ASN A 100 -5.41 20.75 10.60
N ASP A 101 -4.27 20.82 9.92
CA ASP A 101 -3.12 21.69 10.23
C ASP A 101 -2.40 21.40 11.57
N GLU A 102 -2.78 20.33 12.29
CA GLU A 102 -2.09 19.90 13.52
C GLU A 102 -1.10 18.77 13.24
N PHE A 103 0.13 18.92 13.75
CA PHE A 103 1.19 17.92 13.55
C PHE A 103 0.90 16.61 14.30
N MET A 104 0.97 15.50 13.57
CA MET A 104 0.72 14.17 14.11
C MET A 104 2.05 13.46 14.38
N GLU A 105 2.40 13.29 15.66
CA GLU A 105 3.68 12.67 16.06
C GLU A 105 3.87 11.27 15.46
N ILE A 106 2.78 10.50 15.31
CA ILE A 106 2.82 9.17 14.71
C ILE A 106 3.27 9.20 13.24
N MET A 107 3.09 10.32 12.53
CA MET A 107 3.51 10.46 11.13
C MET A 107 4.99 10.80 10.97
N ASN A 108 5.72 11.04 12.06
CA ASN A 108 7.15 11.29 12.00
C ASN A 108 7.90 10.15 11.29
N GLN A 109 8.72 10.49 10.29
CA GLN A 109 9.46 9.55 9.43
C GLN A 109 8.57 8.66 8.55
N ALA A 110 7.32 9.05 8.31
CA ALA A 110 6.37 8.33 7.49
C ALA A 110 5.60 9.25 6.51
N THR A 111 6.14 10.42 6.19
CA THR A 111 5.63 11.28 5.12
C THR A 111 6.37 11.02 3.79
N ILE A 112 5.82 11.48 2.67
CA ILE A 112 6.51 11.44 1.37
C ILE A 112 7.84 12.20 1.45
N SER A 113 7.88 13.35 2.12
CA SER A 113 9.12 14.12 2.31
C SER A 113 10.19 13.33 3.09
N ASP A 114 9.79 12.53 4.09
CA ASP A 114 10.71 11.65 4.80
C ASP A 114 11.24 10.52 3.90
N ILE A 115 10.40 9.97 3.02
CA ILE A 115 10.78 8.96 2.04
C ILE A 115 11.80 9.56 1.06
N GLU A 116 11.51 10.72 0.48
CA GLU A 116 12.41 11.43 -0.43
C GLU A 116 13.75 11.75 0.23
N GLN A 117 13.72 12.25 1.47
CA GLN A 117 14.94 12.53 2.23
C GLN A 117 15.77 11.27 2.44
N PHE A 118 15.15 10.16 2.86
CA PHE A 118 15.85 8.89 3.06
C PHE A 118 16.52 8.40 1.78
N ILE A 119 15.80 8.49 0.65
CA ILE A 119 16.30 8.10 -0.67
C ILE A 119 17.48 8.98 -1.08
N GLN A 120 17.35 10.30 -0.89
CA GLN A 120 18.40 11.26 -1.21
C GLN A 120 19.68 11.01 -0.38
N GLU A 121 19.54 10.75 0.93
CA GLU A 121 20.66 10.45 1.81
C GLU A 121 21.40 9.17 1.42
N ASP A 122 20.70 8.15 0.89
CA ASP A 122 21.34 6.92 0.41
C ASP A 122 21.94 7.08 -1.00
N ALA A 123 21.29 7.85 -1.88
CA ALA A 123 21.82 8.22 -3.19
C ALA A 123 23.13 9.00 -3.08
N ASP A 124 23.21 9.95 -2.13
CA ASP A 124 24.40 10.78 -1.92
C ASP A 124 25.62 9.95 -1.51
N LYS A 125 25.44 8.91 -0.70
CA LYS A 125 26.51 7.96 -0.32
C LYS A 125 27.07 7.20 -1.53
N LYS A 126 26.30 7.09 -2.61
CA LYS A 126 26.63 6.36 -3.84
C LYS A 126 27.05 7.27 -5.01
N ASN A 127 27.13 8.59 -4.79
CA ASN A 127 27.36 9.60 -5.84
C ASN A 127 26.29 9.62 -6.94
N ILE A 128 25.04 9.42 -6.54
CA ILE A 128 23.88 9.43 -7.42
C ILE A 128 23.11 10.73 -7.16
N ASP A 129 22.69 11.41 -8.21
CA ASP A 129 21.67 12.46 -8.18
C ASP A 129 20.31 11.83 -8.43
N ILE A 130 19.33 12.15 -7.59
CA ILE A 130 17.98 11.61 -7.67
C ILE A 130 16.96 12.74 -7.55
N THR A 131 15.84 12.61 -8.24
CA THR A 131 14.74 13.56 -8.17
C THR A 131 13.44 12.82 -8.36
N MET A 132 12.50 13.05 -7.44
CA MET A 132 11.10 12.69 -7.57
C MET A 132 10.33 14.00 -7.73
N SER A 133 9.50 14.10 -8.76
CA SER A 133 8.73 15.29 -9.05
C SER A 133 7.32 14.94 -9.49
N ASN A 134 6.41 15.92 -9.42
CA ASN A 134 4.99 15.73 -9.74
C ASN A 134 4.34 14.57 -8.96
N SER A 135 4.78 14.37 -7.72
CA SER A 135 4.32 13.28 -6.87
C SER A 135 2.86 13.47 -6.48
N VAL A 136 2.03 12.49 -6.80
CA VAL A 136 0.61 12.43 -6.46
C VAL A 136 0.36 11.15 -5.70
N VAL A 137 -0.37 11.26 -4.59
CA VAL A 137 -0.74 10.16 -3.71
C VAL A 137 -2.24 9.96 -3.74
N SER A 138 -2.67 8.70 -3.74
CA SER A 138 -4.08 8.33 -3.65
C SER A 138 -4.28 7.12 -2.76
N ILE A 139 -5.49 7.03 -2.22
CA ILE A 139 -5.99 5.90 -1.43
C ILE A 139 -7.20 5.31 -2.16
N SER A 140 -7.25 3.98 -2.27
CA SER A 140 -8.36 3.26 -2.89
C SER A 140 -8.49 1.86 -2.30
N GLN A 141 -9.53 1.13 -2.70
CA GLN A 141 -9.71 -0.25 -2.29
C GLN A 141 -10.08 -1.10 -3.51
N ASP A 142 -9.16 -1.95 -3.95
CA ASP A 142 -9.35 -2.80 -5.13
C ASP A 142 -9.78 -4.24 -4.77
N ASP A 143 -9.69 -4.61 -3.49
CA ASP A 143 -10.10 -5.90 -2.94
C ASP A 143 -10.67 -5.76 -1.52
N PRO A 144 -11.39 -6.76 -0.98
CA PRO A 144 -12.11 -6.61 0.28
C PRO A 144 -11.20 -6.51 1.50
N TRP A 145 -9.94 -6.90 1.40
CA TRP A 145 -9.07 -7.13 2.54
C TRP A 145 -7.89 -6.16 2.64
N ASN A 146 -7.65 -5.35 1.60
CA ASN A 146 -6.54 -4.40 1.59
C ASN A 146 -6.95 -3.03 1.07
N VAL A 147 -6.52 -2.00 1.78
CA VAL A 147 -6.49 -0.63 1.29
C VAL A 147 -5.24 -0.44 0.45
N LYS A 148 -5.42 0.02 -0.78
CA LYS A 148 -4.36 0.34 -1.71
C LYS A 148 -3.95 1.80 -1.56
N ILE A 149 -2.64 2.03 -1.50
CA ILE A 149 -2.03 3.35 -1.53
C ILE A 149 -1.15 3.41 -2.76
N SER A 150 -1.37 4.42 -3.59
CA SER A 150 -0.64 4.58 -4.85
C SER A 150 0.11 5.90 -4.83
N LEU A 151 1.42 5.85 -5.08
CA LEU A 151 2.25 7.01 -5.36
C LEU A 151 2.58 7.01 -6.84
N THR A 152 2.17 8.05 -7.55
CA THR A 152 2.57 8.32 -8.93
C THR A 152 3.57 9.46 -8.94
N THR A 153 4.73 9.27 -9.56
CA THR A 153 5.77 10.31 -9.59
C THR A 153 6.62 10.23 -10.85
N ASP A 154 7.15 11.36 -11.29
CA ASP A 154 8.24 11.39 -12.26
C ASP A 154 9.56 11.18 -11.54
N PHE A 155 10.24 10.09 -11.88
CA PHE A 155 11.50 9.71 -11.25
C PHE A 155 12.65 9.89 -12.23
N HIS A 156 13.68 10.61 -11.77
CA HIS A 156 14.95 10.78 -12.46
C HIS A 156 16.11 10.37 -11.55
N MET A 157 17.05 9.60 -12.08
CA MET A 157 18.28 9.21 -11.40
C MET A 157 19.47 9.31 -12.35
N SER A 158 20.57 9.90 -11.91
CA SER A 158 21.80 9.98 -12.70
C SER A 158 23.07 9.83 -11.86
N ASP A 159 24.14 9.30 -12.45
CA ASP A 159 25.47 9.32 -11.84
C ASP A 159 26.01 10.75 -11.88
N LYS A 160 26.57 11.24 -10.77
CA LYS A 160 27.13 12.60 -10.68
C LYS A 160 28.26 12.89 -11.69
N ALA A 161 28.88 11.87 -12.28
CA ALA A 161 29.87 12.04 -13.35
C ALA A 161 29.27 11.97 -14.77
N GLY A 162 27.94 11.86 -14.90
CA GLY A 162 27.22 11.89 -16.17
C GLY A 162 27.38 10.63 -17.03
N LEU A 163 27.68 9.48 -16.40
CA LEU A 163 27.96 8.23 -17.13
C LEU A 163 26.71 7.44 -17.48
N ALA A 164 25.68 7.50 -16.64
CA ALA A 164 24.43 6.78 -16.80
C ALA A 164 23.28 7.56 -16.15
N SER A 165 22.07 7.34 -16.66
CA SER A 165 20.82 7.88 -16.12
C SER A 165 19.68 6.90 -16.33
N TRP A 166 18.68 7.00 -15.46
CA TRP A 166 17.42 6.28 -15.51
C TRP A 166 16.30 7.29 -15.36
N ASP A 167 15.33 7.18 -16.26
CA ASP A 167 14.11 7.97 -16.26
C ASP A 167 12.93 7.03 -16.19
N LYS A 168 12.02 7.28 -15.24
CA LYS A 168 10.73 6.62 -15.14
C LYS A 168 9.66 7.69 -15.00
N PRO A 169 9.13 8.21 -16.12
CA PRO A 169 7.97 9.09 -16.07
C PRO A 169 6.75 8.30 -15.59
N ASP A 170 5.86 8.97 -14.87
CA ASP A 170 4.61 8.38 -14.36
C ASP A 170 4.82 7.05 -13.62
N TRP A 171 5.89 6.93 -12.83
CA TRP A 171 6.18 5.72 -12.07
C TRP A 171 5.13 5.53 -10.97
N VAL A 172 4.30 4.49 -11.12
CA VAL A 172 3.29 4.09 -10.15
C VAL A 172 3.88 3.08 -9.18
N ILE A 173 3.78 3.39 -7.89
CA ILE A 173 4.27 2.57 -6.79
C ILE A 173 3.11 2.31 -5.85
N ASP A 174 2.76 1.03 -5.71
CA ASP A 174 1.60 0.58 -4.95
C ASP A 174 2.03 -0.08 -3.64
N ALA A 175 1.31 0.21 -2.56
CA ALA A 175 1.39 -0.48 -1.29
C ALA A 175 -0.01 -0.92 -0.84
N TYR A 176 -0.08 -2.06 -0.16
CA TYR A 176 -1.34 -2.67 0.27
C TYR A 176 -1.33 -2.84 1.79
N VAL A 177 -2.24 -2.15 2.46
CA VAL A 177 -2.41 -2.22 3.91
C VAL A 177 -3.59 -3.14 4.21
N PRO A 178 -3.38 -4.28 4.90
CA PRO A 178 -4.47 -5.18 5.25
C PRO A 178 -5.41 -4.50 6.24
N ILE A 179 -6.70 -4.70 6.09
CA ILE A 179 -7.71 -4.11 6.99
C ILE A 179 -7.95 -4.94 8.26
N GLU A 180 -7.40 -6.16 8.32
CA GLU A 180 -7.56 -7.05 9.47
C GLU A 180 -6.88 -6.46 10.72
N GLY A 181 -7.60 -6.47 11.84
CA GLY A 181 -7.17 -5.88 13.11
C GLY A 181 -7.48 -4.39 13.28
N PHE A 182 -7.95 -3.70 12.24
CA PHE A 182 -8.52 -2.36 12.36
C PHE A 182 -9.96 -2.45 12.91
N GLU A 183 -10.39 -1.41 13.62
CA GLU A 183 -11.74 -1.25 14.15
C GLU A 183 -12.72 -0.91 13.02
N ASP A 184 -13.93 -1.48 13.04
CA ASP A 184 -15.00 -1.13 12.10
C ASP A 184 -15.78 0.09 12.61
N PRO A 185 -15.70 1.25 11.94
CA PRO A 185 -16.40 2.47 12.34
C PRO A 185 -17.91 2.29 12.48
N LEU A 186 -18.48 1.35 11.72
CA LEU A 186 -19.91 1.09 11.75
C LEU A 186 -20.37 0.53 13.10
N TYR A 187 -19.54 -0.29 13.74
CA TYR A 187 -19.82 -0.85 15.07
C TYR A 187 -19.59 0.14 16.20
N LEU A 188 -18.87 1.23 15.94
CA LEU A 188 -18.68 2.32 16.87
C LEU A 188 -19.82 3.35 16.77
N LEU A 189 -20.11 3.81 15.55
CA LEU A 189 -21.03 4.93 15.32
C LEU A 189 -22.43 4.53 14.83
N GLY A 190 -22.57 3.42 14.09
CA GLY A 190 -23.75 3.15 13.27
C GLY A 190 -23.92 4.20 12.15
N TYR A 191 -24.82 4.00 11.20
CA TYR A 191 -25.01 5.02 10.15
C TYR A 191 -25.68 6.30 10.69
N PRO A 192 -25.50 7.45 10.03
CA PRO A 192 -26.18 8.69 10.41
C PRO A 192 -27.71 8.50 10.47
N GLY A 193 -28.30 8.67 11.66
CA GLY A 193 -29.73 8.43 11.91
C GLY A 193 -30.07 6.99 12.32
N GLY A 194 -29.07 6.12 12.37
CA GLY A 194 -29.08 4.73 12.85
C GLY A 194 -29.02 4.58 14.38
N PRO A 195 -29.13 3.34 14.90
CA PRO A 195 -28.73 3.03 16.26
C PRO A 195 -27.22 3.24 16.44
N THR A 196 -26.81 3.77 17.60
CA THR A 196 -25.41 4.02 17.97
C THR A 196 -24.89 2.90 18.88
N PRO A 197 -24.27 1.85 18.33
CA PRO A 197 -23.80 0.69 19.09
C PRO A 197 -22.72 1.03 20.13
N ASN A 198 -21.79 1.93 19.82
CA ASN A 198 -20.63 2.27 20.66
C ASN A 198 -19.81 1.02 21.08
N ILE A 199 -19.59 0.12 20.13
CA ILE A 199 -18.83 -1.13 20.33
C ILE A 199 -17.54 -1.07 19.51
N ILE A 200 -16.43 -1.38 20.17
CA ILE A 200 -15.16 -1.62 19.49
C ILE A 200 -15.22 -3.03 18.91
N LYS A 201 -15.22 -3.12 17.58
CA LYS A 201 -15.17 -4.40 16.86
C LYS A 201 -14.03 -4.35 15.86
N GLU A 202 -13.07 -5.26 16.03
CA GLU A 202 -12.00 -5.44 15.06
C GLU A 202 -12.48 -6.25 13.85
N ILE A 203 -11.96 -5.91 12.68
CA ILE A 203 -12.17 -6.65 11.45
C ILE A 203 -11.34 -7.94 11.53
N VAL A 204 -12.04 -9.07 11.59
CA VAL A 204 -11.45 -10.41 11.54
C VAL A 204 -12.01 -11.14 10.34
N LYS A 205 -11.14 -11.55 9.42
CA LYS A 205 -11.56 -12.23 8.21
C LYS A 205 -12.08 -13.63 8.53
N SER A 206 -13.19 -14.01 7.92
CA SER A 206 -13.72 -15.36 8.06
C SER A 206 -12.85 -16.39 7.33
N ASN A 207 -12.76 -17.60 7.88
CA ASN A 207 -12.20 -18.77 7.21
C ASN A 207 -13.18 -19.43 6.23
N ILE A 208 -14.41 -18.90 6.13
CA ILE A 208 -15.42 -19.41 5.21
C ILE A 208 -15.14 -18.81 3.83
N ASP A 209 -14.84 -19.67 2.85
CA ASP A 209 -14.26 -19.26 1.58
C ASP A 209 -15.20 -18.37 0.74
N SER A 210 -16.50 -18.72 0.65
CA SER A 210 -17.57 -17.92 0.02
C SER A 210 -18.93 -18.65 0.13
N PRO A 211 -20.07 -17.93 0.05
CA PRO A 211 -21.40 -18.52 -0.10
C PRO A 211 -21.54 -19.42 -1.35
N PRO A 212 -22.50 -20.38 -1.38
CA PRO A 212 -23.53 -20.64 -0.37
C PRO A 212 -22.98 -21.34 0.88
N PHE A 213 -23.60 -21.12 2.04
CA PHE A 213 -23.17 -21.67 3.31
C PHE A 213 -23.92 -22.94 3.68
N ASP A 214 -23.22 -23.93 4.22
CA ASP A 214 -23.87 -24.98 4.99
C ASP A 214 -24.36 -24.47 6.35
N LEU A 215 -25.15 -25.27 7.07
CA LEU A 215 -25.73 -24.82 8.35
C LEU A 215 -24.67 -24.59 9.43
N ALA A 216 -23.53 -25.29 9.37
CA ALA A 216 -22.44 -25.11 10.33
C ALA A 216 -21.66 -23.83 10.03
N GLU A 217 -21.39 -23.54 8.75
CA GLU A 217 -20.78 -22.30 8.28
C GLU A 217 -21.66 -21.09 8.62
N LEU A 218 -22.98 -21.19 8.37
CA LEU A 218 -23.91 -20.11 8.70
C LEU A 218 -23.97 -19.84 10.22
N ASN A 219 -23.96 -20.89 11.04
CA ASN A 219 -23.87 -20.75 12.49
C ASN A 219 -22.54 -20.14 12.94
N THR A 220 -21.43 -20.52 12.30
CA THR A 220 -20.10 -19.97 12.59
C THR A 220 -20.06 -18.49 12.23
N PHE A 221 -20.54 -18.11 11.04
CA PHE A 221 -20.66 -16.72 10.61
C PHE A 221 -21.52 -15.89 11.58
N ALA A 222 -22.66 -16.44 12.01
CA ALA A 222 -23.55 -15.79 12.98
C ALA A 222 -22.88 -15.57 14.35
N LEU A 223 -22.22 -16.60 14.88
CA LEU A 223 -21.69 -16.59 16.24
C LEU A 223 -20.35 -15.86 16.35
N ASP A 224 -19.45 -16.07 15.39
CA ASP A 224 -18.11 -15.48 15.42
C ASP A 224 -18.12 -14.04 14.92
N SER A 225 -19.17 -13.63 14.20
CA SER A 225 -19.31 -12.27 13.67
C SER A 225 -18.12 -11.83 12.81
N THR A 226 -17.47 -12.77 12.14
CA THR A 226 -16.34 -12.54 11.22
C THR A 226 -16.82 -11.91 9.92
N TYR A 227 -15.87 -11.34 9.16
CA TYR A 227 -16.16 -10.63 7.92
C TYR A 227 -16.03 -11.55 6.70
N ILE A 228 -16.94 -11.39 5.75
CA ILE A 228 -16.90 -12.01 4.43
C ILE A 228 -16.98 -10.93 3.35
N PHE A 229 -16.58 -11.28 2.13
CA PHE A 229 -16.82 -10.44 0.96
C PHE A 229 -18.30 -10.50 0.55
N ASN A 230 -18.91 -9.35 0.29
CA ASN A 230 -20.20 -9.25 -0.38
C ASN A 230 -20.20 -8.01 -1.29
N PRO A 231 -20.48 -8.14 -2.61
CA PRO A 231 -20.49 -7.01 -3.55
C PRO A 231 -21.60 -5.98 -3.29
N ASP A 232 -22.63 -6.34 -2.52
CA ASP A 232 -23.73 -5.43 -2.15
C ASP A 232 -23.43 -4.65 -0.85
N ALA A 233 -22.32 -4.96 -0.19
CA ALA A 233 -21.90 -4.32 1.06
C ALA A 233 -20.89 -3.18 0.80
N PRO A 234 -20.78 -2.21 1.71
CA PRO A 234 -19.79 -1.15 1.61
C PRO A 234 -18.37 -1.64 1.93
N SER A 235 -17.40 -1.05 1.25
CA SER A 235 -15.98 -1.27 1.53
C SER A 235 -15.55 -0.63 2.84
N PHE A 236 -14.35 -0.97 3.33
CA PHE A 236 -13.79 -0.38 4.55
C PHE A 236 -13.64 1.15 4.42
N LEU A 237 -13.20 1.65 3.26
CA LEU A 237 -13.12 3.10 3.01
C LEU A 237 -14.50 3.78 2.98
N ASN A 238 -15.54 3.11 2.50
CA ASN A 238 -16.91 3.63 2.57
C ASN A 238 -17.41 3.67 4.02
N ARG A 239 -17.08 2.64 4.82
CA ARG A 239 -17.41 2.57 6.26
C ARG A 239 -16.72 3.69 7.06
N LEU A 240 -15.46 4.03 6.77
CA LEU A 240 -14.77 5.19 7.38
C LEU A 240 -15.49 6.52 7.15
N GLN A 241 -16.20 6.64 6.03
CA GLN A 241 -16.94 7.84 5.63
C GLN A 241 -18.42 7.79 6.01
N GLY A 242 -18.87 6.70 6.65
CA GLY A 242 -20.29 6.51 7.00
C GLY A 242 -21.20 6.34 5.77
N SER A 243 -20.65 5.83 4.67
CA SER A 243 -21.39 5.57 3.42
C SER A 243 -21.83 4.12 3.36
N SER A 244 -23.13 3.88 3.18
CA SER A 244 -23.71 2.55 2.94
C SER A 244 -23.65 2.12 1.47
N THR A 245 -22.90 2.85 0.63
CA THR A 245 -22.79 2.55 -0.80
C THR A 245 -22.05 1.23 -1.02
N ALA A 246 -22.71 0.31 -1.73
CA ALA A 246 -22.16 -0.97 -2.14
C ALA A 246 -20.87 -0.83 -2.95
N ASP A 247 -19.92 -1.73 -2.73
CA ASP A 247 -18.66 -1.82 -3.47
C ASP A 247 -18.48 -3.22 -4.05
N LEU A 248 -18.61 -3.32 -5.38
CA LEU A 248 -18.57 -4.57 -6.13
C LEU A 248 -17.26 -5.36 -6.00
N LYS A 249 -16.17 -4.72 -5.57
CA LYS A 249 -14.83 -5.35 -5.48
C LYS A 249 -14.33 -5.46 -4.05
N ALA A 250 -14.71 -4.50 -3.21
CA ALA A 250 -14.14 -4.34 -1.88
C ALA A 250 -15.16 -4.38 -0.75
N GLY A 251 -16.44 -4.65 -1.06
CA GLY A 251 -17.51 -4.74 -0.08
C GLY A 251 -17.27 -5.85 0.95
N ILE A 252 -17.35 -5.51 2.22
CA ILE A 252 -17.25 -6.46 3.33
C ILE A 252 -18.51 -6.39 4.17
N GLU A 253 -18.89 -7.51 4.77
CA GLU A 253 -20.02 -7.56 5.71
C GLU A 253 -19.74 -8.54 6.83
N SER A 254 -20.46 -8.37 7.93
CA SER A 254 -20.45 -9.28 9.07
C SER A 254 -21.85 -9.44 9.67
N ALA A 255 -22.06 -10.52 10.41
CA ALA A 255 -23.27 -10.66 11.22
C ALA A 255 -23.14 -9.89 12.54
N VAL A 256 -24.19 -9.18 12.93
CA VAL A 256 -24.33 -8.50 14.22
C VAL A 256 -24.81 -9.52 15.25
N HIS A 257 -23.98 -9.78 16.26
CA HIS A 257 -24.37 -10.62 17.39
C HIS A 257 -25.34 -9.91 18.34
N ILE A 258 -26.64 -9.98 18.02
CA ILE A 258 -27.73 -9.28 18.73
C ILE A 258 -27.71 -9.44 20.26
N PRO A 259 -27.43 -10.62 20.86
CA PRO A 259 -27.35 -10.74 22.32
C PRO A 259 -26.35 -9.80 23.00
N SER A 260 -25.35 -9.31 22.27
CA SER A 260 -24.40 -8.31 22.76
C SER A 260 -24.97 -6.88 22.86
N TYR A 261 -26.13 -6.60 22.23
CA TYR A 261 -26.70 -5.24 22.09
C TYR A 261 -27.99 -5.01 22.89
N GLY A 262 -28.50 -6.02 23.61
CA GLY A 262 -29.76 -5.93 24.35
C GLY A 262 -30.97 -6.49 23.58
N PRO A 263 -32.22 -6.10 23.89
CA PRO A 263 -33.38 -6.63 23.17
C PRO A 263 -33.29 -6.26 21.69
N ALA A 264 -33.34 -7.29 20.84
CA ALA A 264 -33.23 -7.18 19.39
C ALA A 264 -34.13 -6.07 18.83
N PRO A 265 -33.64 -5.19 17.93
CA PRO A 265 -34.51 -4.44 17.06
C PRO A 265 -35.42 -5.43 16.35
N SER A 266 -36.72 -5.23 16.50
CA SER A 266 -37.68 -6.31 16.35
C SER A 266 -37.88 -6.80 14.91
N TYR A 267 -37.24 -6.24 13.88
CA TYR A 267 -37.63 -6.48 12.49
C TYR A 267 -36.54 -6.41 11.38
N GLY A 268 -35.24 -6.30 11.71
CA GLY A 268 -34.18 -6.10 10.69
C GLY A 268 -33.29 -7.33 10.42
N SER A 269 -32.63 -7.34 9.25
CA SER A 269 -31.55 -8.29 8.94
C SER A 269 -30.39 -8.09 9.93
N VAL A 270 -29.74 -9.18 10.37
CA VAL A 270 -28.56 -9.10 11.25
C VAL A 270 -27.27 -8.78 10.50
N ILE A 271 -27.33 -8.54 9.20
CA ILE A 271 -26.17 -8.11 8.41
C ILE A 271 -25.84 -6.67 8.77
N ASP A 272 -24.58 -6.42 9.14
CA ASP A 272 -24.15 -5.18 9.78
C ASP A 272 -24.59 -3.91 9.07
N TYR A 273 -24.27 -3.76 7.79
CA TYR A 273 -24.57 -2.53 7.07
C TYR A 273 -26.07 -2.31 6.89
N LEU A 274 -26.89 -3.37 6.84
CA LEU A 274 -28.33 -3.24 6.83
C LEU A 274 -28.88 -2.93 8.23
N PHE A 275 -28.37 -3.62 9.24
CA PHE A 275 -28.76 -3.47 10.64
C PHE A 275 -28.58 -2.03 11.12
N PHE A 276 -27.52 -1.35 10.68
CA PHE A 276 -27.20 0.00 11.09
C PHE A 276 -27.78 1.11 10.19
N ASP A 277 -28.21 0.82 8.95
CA ASP A 277 -28.60 1.87 7.96
C ASP A 277 -30.05 2.35 8.15
N ASN A 278 -30.85 1.70 9.00
CA ASN A 278 -32.28 2.01 9.26
C ASN A 278 -33.18 2.07 8.00
N ASN A 279 -32.64 1.84 6.80
CA ASN A 279 -33.36 1.74 5.54
C ASN A 279 -33.86 0.30 5.35
N ASP A 280 -34.81 -0.10 6.20
CA ASP A 280 -35.52 -1.36 6.09
C ASP A 280 -36.51 -1.31 4.91
N GLY A 281 -35.98 -1.40 3.70
CA GLY A 281 -36.75 -1.37 2.45
C GLY A 281 -37.37 -2.71 2.06
N ASP A 282 -36.98 -3.83 2.68
CA ASP A 282 -37.37 -5.15 2.19
C ASP A 282 -37.60 -6.21 3.31
N PHE A 283 -38.76 -6.11 3.97
CA PHE A 283 -39.65 -7.21 4.43
C PHE A 283 -39.13 -8.36 5.35
N PRO A 284 -40.04 -9.07 6.07
CA PRO A 284 -39.69 -9.76 7.31
C PRO A 284 -38.98 -11.07 7.03
N PRO A 285 -37.72 -11.20 7.46
CA PRO A 285 -37.04 -12.47 7.34
C PRO A 285 -37.23 -13.31 8.60
N GLY A 286 -37.43 -14.60 8.41
CA GLY A 286 -37.61 -15.56 9.50
C GLY A 286 -36.29 -16.10 10.01
N VAL A 287 -36.30 -16.67 11.21
CA VAL A 287 -35.20 -17.50 11.70
C VAL A 287 -34.99 -18.66 10.74
N ILE A 288 -33.74 -18.88 10.31
CA ILE A 288 -33.38 -20.07 9.53
C ILE A 288 -33.38 -21.28 10.48
N PRO A 289 -34.10 -22.37 10.17
CA PRO A 289 -34.13 -23.53 11.04
C PRO A 289 -32.72 -24.06 11.33
N GLY A 290 -32.36 -24.11 12.62
CA GLY A 290 -31.03 -24.55 13.06
C GLY A 290 -30.02 -23.43 13.31
N THR A 291 -30.39 -22.16 13.12
CA THR A 291 -29.63 -21.00 13.58
C THR A 291 -30.20 -20.45 14.90
N PRO A 292 -29.47 -19.57 15.62
CA PRO A 292 -30.01 -18.91 16.80
C PRO A 292 -31.29 -18.13 16.49
N SER A 293 -32.22 -18.05 17.45
CA SER A 293 -33.53 -17.41 17.24
C SER A 293 -33.48 -15.92 16.95
N TRP A 294 -32.33 -15.28 17.18
CA TRP A 294 -32.09 -13.87 16.87
C TRP A 294 -31.44 -13.67 15.49
N PHE A 295 -30.98 -14.75 14.84
CA PHE A 295 -30.32 -14.70 13.54
C PHE A 295 -31.36 -14.65 12.42
N ILE A 296 -31.65 -13.42 11.99
CA ILE A 296 -32.70 -13.07 11.03
C ILE A 296 -32.02 -12.43 9.81
N LEU A 297 -32.29 -12.91 8.59
CA LEU A 297 -31.64 -12.45 7.35
C LEU A 297 -32.64 -12.11 6.27
N ASP A 298 -32.60 -10.89 5.73
CA ASP A 298 -33.42 -10.47 4.58
C ASP A 298 -33.36 -11.44 3.41
N ASN A 299 -34.37 -11.36 2.54
CA ASN A 299 -34.50 -12.30 1.44
C ASN A 299 -33.29 -12.28 0.49
N SER A 300 -32.63 -11.12 0.32
CA SER A 300 -31.45 -11.03 -0.54
C SER A 300 -30.30 -11.85 0.05
N HIS A 301 -29.96 -11.62 1.32
CA HIS A 301 -28.89 -12.35 2.00
C HIS A 301 -29.22 -13.82 2.22
N ARG A 302 -30.50 -14.13 2.46
CA ARG A 302 -30.93 -15.52 2.56
C ARG A 302 -30.70 -16.28 1.24
N ASN A 303 -31.09 -15.69 0.11
CA ASN A 303 -30.83 -16.27 -1.21
C ASN A 303 -29.32 -16.34 -1.50
N TYR A 304 -28.56 -15.30 -1.13
CA TYR A 304 -27.12 -15.24 -1.32
C TYR A 304 -26.39 -16.36 -0.56
N TYR A 305 -26.81 -16.65 0.68
CA TYR A 305 -26.27 -17.76 1.47
C TYR A 305 -26.89 -19.12 1.14
N GLY A 306 -27.96 -19.18 0.35
CA GLY A 306 -28.55 -20.41 -0.18
C GLY A 306 -29.75 -20.99 0.60
N TYR A 307 -30.54 -20.17 1.30
CA TYR A 307 -31.67 -20.58 2.15
C TYR A 307 -33.03 -20.01 1.74
#